data_AF-A0A1Q7TUT6-F1
#
_entry.id   AF-A0A1Q7TUT6-F1
#
_cell.length_a   1.000
_cell.length_b   1.000
_cell.length_c   1.000
_cell.angle_alpha   90.00
_cell.angle_beta   90.00
_cell.angle_gamma   90.00
#
_symmetry.space_group_name_H-M   'P 1'
#
loop_
_entity.id
_entity.type
_entity.pdbx_description
1 polymer ?
#
loop_
_entity_poly.entity_id
_entity_poly.type
_entity_poly.pdbx_seq_one_letter_code
_entity_poly.pdbx_strand_id
1 'polypeptide(L)'
;MAIGAALYERFIYDESGSFLTGSFADYAVPTAGMVPDLLVLHRETLSPITPLGAKGVAEGNSMSTPVCIANAVADAVGVGDLELPLTAPRLLRLLAASEHRPQA
;
A
#
# COMPACT_ATOMS: atom_id res chain seq x y z
N MET A 1 -8.21 0.95 -4.35
CA MET A 1 -8.00 0.15 -3.13
C MET A 1 -6.54 0.11 -2.72
N ALA A 2 -5.62 -0.41 -3.53
CA ALA A 2 -4.26 -0.69 -3.07
C ALA A 2 -3.42 0.51 -2.57
N ILE A 3 -3.53 1.69 -3.20
CA ILE A 3 -2.85 2.91 -2.72
C ILE A 3 -3.31 3.28 -1.30
N GLY A 4 -4.61 3.15 -1.04
CA GLY A 4 -5.21 3.36 0.27
C GLY A 4 -4.63 2.42 1.30
N ALA A 5 -4.69 1.11 1.04
CA ALA A 5 -4.12 0.08 1.92
C ALA A 5 -2.60 0.25 2.15
N ALA A 6 -1.86 0.79 1.17
CA ALA A 6 -0.42 0.98 1.29
C ALA A 6 -0.01 2.23 2.06
N LEU A 7 -0.79 3.32 1.99
CA LEU A 7 -0.33 4.64 2.44
C LEU A 7 -1.27 5.32 3.45
N TYR A 8 -2.53 4.91 3.57
CA TYR A 8 -3.56 5.70 4.26
C TYR A 8 -4.46 4.89 5.20
N GLU A 9 -5.12 3.86 4.67
CA GLU A 9 -6.25 3.16 5.29
C GLU A 9 -5.80 2.32 6.49
N ARG A 10 -6.37 2.58 7.68
CA ARG A 10 -6.11 1.81 8.90
C ARG A 10 -7.38 1.59 9.69
N PHE A 11 -7.49 0.40 10.27
CA PHE A 11 -8.46 0.12 11.31
C PHE A 11 -7.81 0.34 12.67
N ILE A 12 -8.29 1.33 13.41
CA ILE A 12 -7.76 1.67 14.73
C ILE A 12 -8.84 1.39 15.77
N TYR A 13 -8.46 0.64 16.80
CA TYR A 13 -9.27 0.38 17.98
C TYR A 13 -8.54 0.93 19.20
N ASP A 14 -9.29 1.46 20.18
CA ASP A 14 -8.72 1.79 21.48
C ASP A 14 -8.61 0.55 22.39
N GLU A 15 -8.06 0.74 23.60
CA GLU A 15 -7.86 -0.33 24.58
C GLU A 15 -9.17 -0.94 25.10
N SER A 16 -10.29 -0.22 24.96
CA SER A 16 -11.63 -0.72 25.31
C SER A 16 -12.30 -1.50 24.18
N GLY A 17 -11.68 -1.54 22.99
CA GLY A 17 -12.21 -2.17 21.79
C GLY A 17 -13.13 -1.27 20.97
N SER A 18 -13.21 0.03 21.28
CA SER A 18 -14.01 0.97 20.49
C SER A 18 -13.33 1.27 19.16
N PHE A 19 -14.09 1.24 18.05
CA PHE A 19 -13.56 1.49 16.71
C PHE A 19 -13.44 2.99 16.45
N LEU A 20 -12.21 3.48 16.33
CA LEU A 20 -11.89 4.91 16.23
C LEU A 20 -11.92 5.45 14.79
N THR A 21 -11.79 4.58 13.79
CA THR A 21 -11.75 4.96 12.36
C THR A 21 -13.04 4.58 11.63
N GLY A 22 -14.19 4.82 12.27
CA GLY A 22 -15.53 4.47 11.76
C GLY A 22 -16.15 5.47 10.79
N SER A 23 -15.49 6.60 10.55
CA SER A 23 -15.97 7.67 9.67
C SER A 23 -14.96 7.97 8.57
N PHE A 24 -15.39 8.59 7.46
CA PHE A 24 -14.45 9.06 6.42
C PHE A 24 -13.60 10.26 6.85
N ALA A 25 -13.88 10.89 8.00
CA ALA A 25 -12.96 11.88 8.57
C ALA A 25 -11.69 11.21 9.14
N ASP A 26 -11.82 9.97 9.62
CA ASP A 26 -10.76 9.23 10.32
C ASP A 26 -10.17 8.09 9.45
N TYR A 27 -10.97 7.54 8.54
CA TYR A 27 -10.57 6.52 7.57
C TYR A 27 -10.34 7.16 6.19
N ALA A 28 -9.10 7.51 5.90
CA ALA A 28 -8.73 8.25 4.69
C ALA A 28 -8.78 7.37 3.44
N VAL A 29 -9.91 7.41 2.74
CA VAL A 29 -10.06 6.83 1.40
C VAL A 29 -9.36 7.72 0.36
N PRO A 30 -8.49 7.19 -0.52
CA PRO A 30 -7.83 7.99 -1.54
C PRO A 30 -8.82 8.70 -2.47
N THR A 31 -8.58 9.99 -2.71
CA THR A 31 -9.29 10.79 -3.72
C THR A 31 -8.56 10.79 -5.04
N ALA A 32 -9.19 11.32 -6.10
CA ALA A 32 -8.59 11.39 -7.43
C ALA A 32 -7.22 12.09 -7.45
N GLY A 33 -7.04 13.16 -6.67
CA GLY A 33 -5.76 13.89 -6.60
C GLY A 33 -4.64 13.16 -5.85
N MET A 34 -4.93 12.03 -5.22
CA MET A 34 -3.95 11.23 -4.46
C MET A 34 -3.42 10.04 -5.27
N VAL A 35 -4.00 9.79 -6.45
CA VAL A 35 -3.60 8.68 -7.32
C VAL A 35 -2.81 9.27 -8.49
N PRO A 36 -1.57 8.82 -8.71
CA PRO A 36 -0.78 9.27 -9.86
C PRO A 36 -1.38 8.71 -11.17
N ASP A 37 -1.02 9.32 -12.30
CA ASP A 37 -1.37 8.78 -13.61
C ASP A 37 -0.86 7.34 -13.76
N LEU A 38 -1.76 6.44 -14.19
CA LEU A 38 -1.47 5.02 -14.28
C LEU A 38 -1.08 4.64 -15.72
N LEU A 39 0.12 4.09 -15.88
CA LEU A 39 0.51 3.38 -17.10
C LEU A 39 0.06 1.92 -17.01
N VAL A 40 -0.91 1.53 -17.84
CA VAL A 40 -1.43 0.16 -17.89
C VAL A 40 -0.91 -0.56 -19.14
N LEU A 41 -0.16 -1.64 -18.93
CA LEU A 41 0.37 -2.49 -20.00
C LEU A 41 -0.31 -3.85 -20.01
N HIS A 42 -0.38 -4.47 -21.19
CA HIS A 42 -1.00 -5.78 -21.38
C HIS A 42 0.03 -6.79 -21.87
N ARG A 43 0.04 -7.97 -21.25
CA ARG A 43 0.73 -9.18 -21.70
C ARG A 43 -0.27 -10.32 -21.64
N GLU A 44 -0.34 -11.09 -22.71
CA GLU A 44 -1.37 -12.11 -22.86
C GLU A 44 -0.75 -13.50 -22.90
N THR A 45 -1.34 -14.41 -22.13
CA THR A 45 -1.05 -15.84 -22.21
C THR A 45 -2.37 -16.55 -21.96
N LEU A 46 -2.94 -17.12 -23.01
CA LEU A 46 -4.29 -17.68 -22.98
C LEU A 46 -4.39 -18.86 -21.98
N SER A 47 -5.52 -18.96 -21.31
CA SER A 47 -5.86 -20.12 -20.49
C SER A 47 -6.29 -21.29 -21.39
N PRO A 48 -5.74 -22.50 -21.23
CA PRO A 48 -6.17 -23.65 -22.03
C PRO A 48 -7.52 -24.22 -21.59
N ILE A 49 -8.07 -23.78 -20.44
CA ILE A 49 -9.25 -24.37 -19.80
C ILE A 49 -10.50 -23.48 -19.82
N THR A 50 -10.39 -22.23 -20.27
CA THR A 50 -11.56 -21.33 -20.41
C THR A 50 -11.92 -21.17 -21.89
N PRO A 51 -13.22 -21.16 -22.26
CA PRO A 51 -13.62 -21.14 -23.69
C PRO A 51 -13.07 -19.97 -24.51
N LEU A 52 -12.78 -18.84 -23.85
CA LEU A 52 -12.23 -17.63 -24.47
C LEU A 52 -10.73 -17.43 -24.21
N GLY A 53 -10.08 -18.36 -23.51
CA GLY A 53 -8.70 -18.18 -23.03
C GLY A 53 -8.52 -17.09 -21.95
N ALA A 54 -9.61 -16.47 -21.49
CA ALA A 54 -9.61 -15.41 -20.49
C ALA A 54 -9.17 -15.89 -19.10
N LYS A 55 -8.59 -14.97 -18.32
CA LYS A 55 -8.17 -15.15 -16.93
C LYS A 55 -8.74 -14.03 -16.06
N GLY A 56 -9.02 -14.31 -14.79
CA GLY A 56 -9.42 -13.28 -13.82
C GLY A 56 -8.28 -12.31 -13.54
N VAL A 57 -8.60 -11.01 -13.43
CA VAL A 57 -7.60 -9.94 -13.22
C VAL A 57 -7.94 -9.01 -12.05
N ALA A 58 -9.21 -8.95 -11.63
CA ALA A 58 -9.73 -7.90 -10.75
C ALA A 58 -8.97 -7.75 -9.41
N GLU A 59 -8.48 -8.86 -8.84
CA GLU A 59 -7.86 -8.86 -7.51
C GLU A 59 -6.33 -8.82 -7.54
N GLY A 60 -5.69 -9.08 -8.68
CA GLY A 60 -4.24 -9.22 -8.75
C GLY A 60 -3.49 -7.95 -8.33
N ASN A 61 -4.05 -6.78 -8.66
CA ASN A 61 -3.48 -5.48 -8.29
C ASN A 61 -3.60 -5.17 -6.79
N SER A 62 -4.68 -5.63 -6.15
CA SER A 62 -4.97 -5.45 -4.73
C SER A 62 -3.91 -6.06 -3.83
N MET A 63 -3.36 -7.20 -4.25
CA MET A 63 -2.30 -7.91 -3.52
C MET A 63 -0.90 -7.37 -3.84
N SER A 64 -0.61 -7.13 -5.12
CA SER A 64 0.75 -6.79 -5.58
C SER A 64 1.13 -5.33 -5.39
N THR A 65 0.18 -4.41 -5.54
CA THR A 65 0.46 -2.97 -5.52
C THR A 65 0.94 -2.49 -4.14
N PRO A 66 0.35 -2.90 -3.00
CA PRO A 66 0.86 -2.46 -1.68
C PRO A 66 2.29 -2.93 -1.42
N VAL A 67 2.62 -4.15 -1.83
CA VAL A 67 3.99 -4.70 -1.73
C VAL A 67 4.96 -3.94 -2.63
N CYS A 68 4.55 -3.61 -3.86
CA CYS A 68 5.35 -2.80 -4.78
C CYS A 68 5.68 -1.43 -4.19
N ILE A 69 4.69 -0.75 -3.59
CA ILE A 69 4.87 0.53 -2.90
C ILE A 69 5.81 0.38 -1.70
N ALA A 70 5.62 -0.66 -0.87
CA ALA A 70 6.49 -0.93 0.27
C ALA A 70 7.95 -1.13 -0.17
N ASN A 71 8.19 -1.92 -1.22
CA ASN A 71 9.53 -2.14 -1.75
C ASN A 71 10.16 -0.86 -2.31
N ALA A 72 9.38 -0.02 -3.01
CA ALA A 72 9.87 1.26 -3.52
C ALA A 72 10.26 2.22 -2.39
N VAL A 73 9.50 2.23 -1.28
CA VAL A 73 9.87 3.02 -0.11
C VAL A 73 11.09 2.43 0.59
N ALA A 74 11.15 1.10 0.76
CA ALA A 74 12.28 0.42 1.40
C ALA A 74 13.60 0.71 0.68
N ASP A 75 13.58 0.69 -0.65
CA ASP A 75 14.71 1.09 -1.51
C ASP A 75 15.08 2.56 -1.30
N ALA A 76 14.10 3.47 -1.29
CA ALA A 76 14.34 4.90 -1.12
C ALA A 76 14.91 5.29 0.26
N VAL A 77 14.54 4.57 1.33
CA VAL A 77 14.95 4.90 2.71
C VAL A 77 16.06 3.99 3.25
N GLY A 78 16.44 2.94 2.53
CA GLY A 78 17.47 1.99 2.95
C GLY A 78 17.07 1.12 4.15
N VAL A 79 15.77 0.91 4.38
CA VAL A 79 15.24 0.09 5.49
C VAL A 79 14.33 -1.00 4.92
N GLY A 80 14.62 -2.25 5.27
CA GLY A 80 13.75 -3.39 4.96
C GLY A 80 12.65 -3.61 6.00
N ASP A 81 11.76 -4.57 5.73
CA ASP A 81 10.69 -5.01 6.65
C ASP A 81 9.74 -3.89 7.08
N LEU A 82 9.13 -3.24 6.08
CA LEU A 82 8.20 -2.15 6.28
C LEU A 82 6.77 -2.67 6.52
N GLU A 83 6.16 -2.22 7.62
CA GLU A 83 4.77 -2.55 7.92
C GLU A 83 3.82 -1.45 7.40
N LEU A 84 2.84 -1.88 6.60
CA LEU A 84 1.83 -1.03 6.01
C LEU A 84 0.70 -0.67 6.99
N PRO A 85 0.01 0.46 6.79
CA PRO A 85 0.32 1.48 5.79
C PRO A 85 1.46 2.41 6.21
N LEU A 86 2.17 2.90 5.20
CA LEU A 86 3.25 3.86 5.29
C LEU A 86 2.73 5.29 5.35
N THR A 87 1.92 5.57 6.37
CA THR A 87 1.42 6.93 6.64
C THR A 87 2.58 7.90 6.84
N ALA A 88 2.38 9.18 6.49
CA ALA A 88 3.42 10.20 6.65
C ALA A 88 4.04 10.26 8.07
N PRO A 89 3.27 10.18 9.18
CA PRO A 89 3.85 10.11 10.52
C PRO A 89 4.70 8.86 10.76
N ARG A 90 4.33 7.71 10.19
CA ARG A 90 5.10 6.46 10.31
C ARG A 90 6.42 6.56 9.55
N LEU A 91 6.37 7.07 8.32
CA LEU A 91 7.57 7.31 7.50
C LEU A 91 8.53 8.30 8.16
N LEU A 92 8.01 9.40 8.71
CA LEU A 92 8.84 10.40 9.40
C LEU A 92 9.57 9.80 10.60
N ARG A 93 8.89 8.98 11.41
CA ARG A 93 9.53 8.27 12.54
C ARG A 93 10.60 7.29 12.07
N LEU A 94 10.36 6.60 10.96
CA LEU A 94 11.32 5.67 10.38
C LEU A 94 12.58 6.39 9.89
N LEU A 95 12.43 7.50 9.19
CA LEU A 95 13.55 8.32 8.73
C LEU A 95 14.36 8.88 9.91
N ALA A 96 13.69 9.43 10.93
CA ALA A 96 14.36 9.93 12.13
C ALA A 96 15.16 8.84 12.85
N ALA A 97 14.66 7.61 12.92
CA ALA A 97 15.39 6.48 13.50
C ALA A 97 16.59 6.04 12.65
N SER A 98 16.53 6.21 11.32
CA SER A 98 17.64 5.88 10.41
C SER A 98 18.81 6.87 10.51
N GLU A 99 18.53 8.17 10.68
CA GLU A 99 19.56 9.22 10.83
C GLU A 99 20.40 9.06 12.11
N HIS A 100 19.83 8.43 13.15
CA HIS A 100 20.51 8.22 14.44
C HIS A 100 21.39 6.96 14.48
N ARG A 101 21.46 6.17 13.39
CA ARG A 101 22.38 5.04 13.33
C ARG A 101 23.79 5.58 13.04
N PRO A 102 24.75 5.51 13.99
CA PRO A 102 26.11 5.96 13.71
C PRO A 102 26.63 5.17 12.51
N GLN A 103 27.18 5.89 11.53
CA GLN A 103 27.86 5.28 10.39
C GLN A 103 29.03 4.45 10.95
N ALA A 104 28.95 3.13 10.81
CA ALA A 104 30.02 2.20 11.15
C ALA A 104 30.99 2.08 9.98
#